data_AF-A0A5J4N4V2-F1
#
_entry.id   AF-A0A5J4N4V2-F1
#
_cell.length_a   1.000
_cell.length_b   1.000
_cell.length_c   1.000
_cell.angle_alpha   90.00
_cell.angle_beta   90.00
_cell.angle_gamma   90.00
#
_symmetry.space_group_name_H-M   'P 1'
#
loop_
_entity.id
_entity.type
_entity.pdbx_description
1 polymer ?
#
loop_
_entity_poly.entity_id
_entity_poly.type
_entity_poly.pdbx_seq_one_letter_code
_entity_poly.pdbx_strand_id
1 'polypeptide(L)'
;MVYFLHKPMLLDVQNTLKLFTPLMVNKTKYIPHFAAECLAFVLRKVPDRRMLLFQVWRAFEARIDLVGILLREVLCGSNGKLHSIAYELLPLTLDIVCEFDTDPLNTKTPNTPQAGVRKGLQNIIKKCPVSDTSIPVQWAEEKNKFLTALPAILKVALSSLCAEFIDVNEIRYIISLVTERFEFMKKKFKAVCFENMVLILACLKDSIKRDNLADLEDDYGQAFGVALSVHSSLPLLTCFSHFVREPFRRYNPFTTVRNVLLSSTYSVGHRMNFILDLSDWTLFDRNVLPNLGDFLGQLTDPGLTCEEAACRPLCGFFDFLLRLSVARLPPPVEPHGLLTVDRENSLCIHLHEKRPNITTASLHTDQPIFVSWILSALENLLDEQSTKLETSLPLNPFGWILAFCLPYIRYV
;
A
#
# COMPACT_ATOMS: atom_id res chain seq x y z
N MET A 1 16.25 38.87 12.67
CA MET A 1 16.19 38.62 14.14
C MET A 1 16.58 37.18 14.50
N VAL A 2 15.88 36.17 14.00
CA VAL A 2 16.14 34.74 14.31
C VAL A 2 17.60 34.34 14.08
N TYR A 3 18.20 34.78 12.97
CA TYR A 3 19.62 34.54 12.69
C TYR A 3 20.55 35.02 13.82
N PHE A 4 20.30 36.20 14.39
CA PHE A 4 21.16 36.78 15.43
C PHE A 4 20.89 36.19 16.81
N LEU A 5 19.65 35.76 17.08
CA LEU A 5 19.22 35.24 18.38
C LEU A 5 19.17 33.71 18.46
N HIS A 6 19.63 32.99 17.43
CA HIS A 6 19.53 31.53 17.41
C HIS A 6 20.25 30.85 18.58
N LYS A 7 21.36 31.41 19.08
CA LYS A 7 22.07 30.84 20.23
C LYS A 7 21.23 30.92 21.52
N PRO A 8 20.71 32.10 21.93
CA PRO A 8 19.73 32.18 23.01
C PRO A 8 18.50 31.30 22.79
N MET A 9 17.94 31.30 21.59
CA MET A 9 16.76 30.48 21.26
C MET A 9 17.02 28.96 21.38
N LEU A 10 18.25 28.51 21.14
CA LEU A 10 18.64 27.11 21.34
C LEU A 10 18.77 26.70 22.81
N LEU A 11 19.02 27.66 23.71
CA LEU A 11 19.07 27.36 25.15
C LEU A 11 17.69 27.04 25.71
N ASP A 12 16.64 27.57 25.07
CA ASP A 12 15.24 27.38 25.45
C ASP A 12 14.36 27.18 24.21
N VAL A 13 14.52 26.00 23.61
CA VAL A 13 13.80 25.61 22.39
C VAL A 13 12.29 25.56 22.66
N GLN A 14 11.87 25.12 23.85
CA GLN A 14 10.45 24.97 24.17
C GLN A 14 9.74 26.33 24.22
N ASN A 15 10.30 27.33 24.90
CA ASN A 15 9.71 28.66 24.91
C ASN A 15 9.85 29.37 23.56
N THR A 16 10.93 29.09 22.81
CA THR A 16 11.05 29.56 21.42
C THR A 16 9.92 29.04 20.55
N LEU A 17 9.59 27.75 20.64
CA LEU A 17 8.49 27.15 19.88
C LEU A 17 7.14 27.75 20.28
N LYS A 18 6.88 27.90 21.59
CA LYS A 18 5.67 28.54 22.11
C LYS A 18 5.49 29.99 21.63
N LEU A 19 6.59 30.73 21.52
CA LEU A 19 6.57 32.11 21.01
C LEU A 19 6.08 32.19 19.55
N PHE A 20 6.38 31.16 18.75
CA PHE A 20 5.96 31.08 17.34
C PHE A 20 4.57 30.47 17.15
N THR A 21 3.97 29.86 18.19
CA THR A 21 2.63 29.25 18.11
C THR A 21 1.56 30.15 17.50
N PRO A 22 1.42 31.44 17.88
CA PRO A 22 0.41 32.31 17.26
C PRO A 22 0.58 32.50 15.75
N LEU A 23 1.82 32.44 15.25
CA LEU A 23 2.11 32.53 13.82
C LEU A 23 1.82 31.20 13.12
N MET A 24 2.17 30.08 13.75
CA MET A 24 1.92 28.73 13.23
C MET A 24 0.41 28.43 13.12
N VAL A 25 -0.40 28.93 14.05
CA VAL A 25 -1.87 28.70 14.06
C VAL A 25 -2.63 29.66 13.12
N ASN A 26 -1.93 30.58 12.46
CA ASN A 26 -2.58 31.60 11.64
C ASN A 26 -3.36 30.99 10.47
N LYS A 27 -4.57 31.50 10.21
CA LYS A 27 -5.45 31.02 9.12
C LYS A 27 -4.91 31.32 7.72
N THR A 28 -3.99 32.26 7.60
CA THR A 28 -3.43 32.68 6.32
C THR A 28 -2.32 31.72 5.92
N LYS A 29 -2.54 30.91 4.88
CA LYS A 29 -1.69 29.76 4.52
C LYS A 29 -0.18 30.05 4.48
N TYR A 30 0.27 31.19 3.98
CA TYR A 30 1.71 31.49 3.87
C TYR A 30 2.38 31.82 5.22
N ILE A 31 1.61 32.25 6.23
CA ILE A 31 2.16 32.68 7.53
C ILE A 31 2.73 31.49 8.32
N PRO A 32 2.02 30.35 8.47
CA PRO A 32 2.59 29.16 9.09
C PRO A 32 3.85 28.63 8.39
N HIS A 33 3.89 28.64 7.05
CA HIS A 33 5.09 28.23 6.31
C HIS A 33 6.28 29.15 6.57
N PHE A 34 6.07 30.47 6.53
CA PHE A 34 7.13 31.43 6.83
C PHE A 34 7.64 31.31 8.28
N ALA A 35 6.73 31.12 9.25
CA ALA A 35 7.08 30.88 10.64
C ALA A 35 7.85 29.57 10.82
N ALA A 36 7.43 28.52 10.11
CA ALA A 36 8.09 27.23 10.12
C ALA A 36 9.49 27.28 9.52
N GLU A 37 9.70 28.02 8.43
CA GLU A 37 11.03 28.23 7.83
C GLU A 37 11.98 28.94 8.80
N CYS A 38 11.47 29.98 9.48
CA CYS A 38 12.21 30.68 10.54
C CYS A 38 12.62 29.72 11.67
N LEU A 39 11.68 28.91 12.16
CA LEU A 39 11.96 27.92 13.22
C LEU A 39 12.90 26.82 12.75
N ALA A 40 12.75 26.34 11.51
CA ALA A 40 13.59 25.30 10.93
C ALA A 40 15.08 25.68 10.99
N PHE A 41 15.42 26.95 10.77
CA PHE A 41 16.79 27.45 10.93
C PHE A 41 17.36 27.19 12.33
N VAL A 42 16.56 27.41 13.38
CA VAL A 42 16.97 27.17 14.78
C VAL A 42 17.01 25.67 15.04
N LEU A 43 15.94 24.96 14.70
CA LEU A 43 15.76 23.53 14.95
C LEU A 43 16.84 22.65 14.30
N ARG A 44 17.33 23.02 13.11
CA ARG A 44 18.45 22.32 12.45
C ARG A 44 19.74 22.30 13.29
N LYS A 45 19.87 23.19 14.28
CA LYS A 45 21.04 23.30 15.16
C LYS A 45 20.88 22.56 16.50
N VAL A 46 19.70 21.99 16.78
CA VAL A 46 19.47 21.21 18.01
C VAL A 46 20.19 19.87 17.90
N PRO A 47 21.22 19.59 18.72
CA PRO A 47 22.09 18.42 18.53
C PRO A 47 21.35 17.08 18.68
N ASP A 48 20.43 16.99 19.64
CA ASP A 48 19.65 15.78 19.90
C ASP A 48 18.39 15.78 19.03
N ARG A 49 18.42 14.96 17.98
CA ARG A 49 17.35 14.84 16.99
C ARG A 49 16.10 14.18 17.55
N ARG A 50 16.23 13.30 18.55
CA ARG A 50 15.06 12.66 19.17
C ARG A 50 14.34 13.64 20.07
N MET A 51 15.11 14.33 20.90
CA MET A 51 14.59 15.37 21.76
C MET A 51 13.97 16.51 20.93
N LEU A 52 14.56 16.85 19.77
CA LEU A 52 13.95 17.76 18.81
C LEU A 52 12.53 17.33 18.44
N LEU A 53 12.35 16.11 17.91
CA LEU A 53 11.04 15.63 17.44
C LEU A 53 10.00 15.65 18.57
N PHE A 54 10.39 15.19 19.76
CA PHE A 54 9.52 15.16 20.92
C PHE A 54 9.14 16.57 21.40
N GLN A 55 10.11 17.48 21.53
CA GLN A 55 9.87 18.86 21.97
C GLN A 55 9.00 19.64 20.98
N VAL A 56 9.20 19.44 19.68
CA VAL A 56 8.36 20.04 18.65
C VAL A 56 6.92 19.55 18.78
N TRP A 57 6.71 18.24 18.85
CA TRP A 57 5.38 17.66 19.03
C TRP A 57 4.68 18.19 20.28
N ARG A 58 5.40 18.25 21.41
CA ARG A 58 4.88 18.72 22.69
C ARG A 58 4.55 20.21 22.69
N ALA A 59 5.39 21.03 22.04
CA ALA A 59 5.21 22.48 22.04
C ALA A 59 3.98 22.94 21.25
N PHE A 60 3.54 22.16 20.26
CA PHE A 60 2.32 22.42 19.50
C PHE A 60 1.13 21.59 19.96
N GLU A 61 1.15 21.10 21.21
CA GLU A 61 0.02 20.39 21.84
C GLU A 61 -0.51 19.24 20.98
N ALA A 62 0.39 18.48 20.35
CA ALA A 62 0.07 17.37 19.46
C ALA A 62 -0.72 17.74 18.19
N ARG A 63 -0.70 19.00 17.74
CA ARG A 63 -1.27 19.43 16.45
C ARG A 63 -0.45 18.92 15.26
N ILE A 64 -0.90 17.80 14.69
CA ILE A 64 -0.25 17.06 13.61
C ILE A 64 0.05 17.92 12.37
N ASP A 65 -0.89 18.80 12.00
CA ASP A 65 -0.79 19.71 10.86
C ASP A 65 0.40 20.66 11.01
N LEU A 66 0.50 21.35 12.16
CA LEU A 66 1.55 22.33 12.42
C LEU A 66 2.92 21.68 12.55
N VAL A 67 2.97 20.54 13.25
CA VAL A 67 4.21 19.79 13.42
C VAL A 67 4.69 19.23 12.08
N GLY A 68 3.77 18.76 11.22
CA GLY A 68 4.08 18.29 9.88
C GLY A 68 4.64 19.40 8.98
N ILE A 69 4.03 20.59 8.98
CA ILE A 69 4.54 21.77 8.26
C ILE A 69 5.95 22.12 8.74
N LEU A 70 6.17 22.17 10.06
CA LEU A 70 7.48 22.49 10.62
C LEU A 70 8.53 21.43 10.29
N LEU A 71 8.17 20.14 10.40
CA LEU A 71 9.06 19.05 10.04
C LEU A 71 9.44 19.13 8.56
N ARG A 72 8.49 19.42 7.67
CA ARG A 72 8.76 19.65 6.24
C ARG A 72 9.79 20.76 6.04
N GLU A 73 9.64 21.90 6.70
CA GLU A 73 10.65 22.97 6.61
C GLU A 73 11.99 22.55 7.21
N VAL A 74 12.03 21.78 8.30
CA VAL A 74 13.30 21.27 8.87
C VAL A 74 14.04 20.39 7.87
N LEU A 75 13.31 19.52 7.16
CA LEU A 75 13.84 18.59 6.16
C LEU A 75 14.22 19.26 4.85
N CYS A 76 13.52 20.31 4.45
CA CYS A 76 13.74 21.00 3.18
C CYS A 76 15.08 21.74 3.14
N GLY A 77 15.89 21.49 2.11
CA GLY A 77 17.11 22.21 1.80
C GLY A 77 16.89 23.29 0.74
N SER A 78 17.98 23.74 0.13
CA SER A 78 17.94 24.67 -1.01
C SER A 78 17.82 23.93 -2.34
N ASN A 79 17.25 24.59 -3.35
CA ASN A 79 17.19 24.11 -4.74
C ASN A 79 16.61 22.69 -4.88
N GLY A 80 15.57 22.41 -4.10
CA GLY A 80 14.87 21.13 -4.12
C GLY A 80 15.63 19.93 -3.57
N LYS A 81 16.72 20.16 -2.85
CA LYS A 81 17.44 19.11 -2.13
C LYS A 81 16.94 18.97 -0.71
N LEU A 82 17.21 17.81 -0.11
CA LEU A 82 17.09 17.67 1.33
C LEU A 82 18.16 18.49 2.04
N HIS A 83 17.81 19.07 3.19
CA HIS A 83 18.81 19.66 4.07
C HIS A 83 19.70 18.54 4.64
N SER A 84 20.96 18.84 4.97
CA SER A 84 21.90 17.83 5.51
C SER A 84 21.38 17.10 6.75
N ILE A 85 20.56 17.77 7.56
CA ILE A 85 19.90 17.17 8.74
C ILE A 85 18.91 16.07 8.37
N ALA A 86 18.29 16.12 7.20
CA ALA A 86 17.26 15.18 6.80
C ALA A 86 17.81 13.75 6.68
N TYR A 87 19.09 13.61 6.29
CA TYR A 87 19.78 12.33 6.23
C TYR A 87 20.02 11.70 7.61
N GLU A 88 19.92 12.48 8.69
CA GLU A 88 19.90 11.97 10.07
C GLU A 88 18.46 11.79 10.58
N LEU A 89 17.58 12.76 10.28
CA LEU A 89 16.26 12.84 10.88
C LEU A 89 15.25 11.87 10.24
N LEU A 90 15.29 11.66 8.92
CA LEU A 90 14.37 10.74 8.24
C LEU A 90 14.59 9.28 8.66
N PRO A 91 15.83 8.72 8.62
CA PRO A 91 16.06 7.37 9.10
C PRO A 91 15.62 7.19 10.55
N LEU A 92 15.99 8.14 11.42
CA LEU A 92 15.59 8.13 12.83
C LEU A 92 14.07 8.14 13.01
N THR A 93 13.36 9.01 12.28
CA THR A 93 11.90 9.11 12.40
C THR A 93 11.23 7.82 11.95
N LEU A 94 11.70 7.22 10.86
CA LEU A 94 11.20 5.92 10.38
C LEU A 94 11.50 4.79 11.36
N ASP A 95 12.68 4.78 11.97
CA ASP A 95 13.06 3.76 12.97
C ASP A 95 12.20 3.89 14.24
N ILE A 96 11.81 5.10 14.63
CA ILE A 96 10.86 5.35 15.73
C ILE A 96 9.45 4.88 15.33
N VAL A 97 8.97 5.18 14.12
CA VAL A 97 7.67 4.68 13.60
C VAL A 97 7.63 3.15 13.59
N CYS A 98 8.75 2.53 13.25
CA CYS A 98 8.89 1.07 13.25
C CYS A 98 9.14 0.47 14.64
N GLU A 99 9.29 1.31 15.67
CA GLU A 99 9.70 0.91 17.02
C GLU A 99 10.93 0.00 17.04
N PHE A 100 11.86 0.19 16.10
CA PHE A 100 13.16 -0.49 16.10
C PHE A 100 14.07 0.07 17.19
N ASP A 101 13.78 1.31 17.57
CA ASP A 101 14.44 2.06 18.61
C ASP A 101 13.47 2.25 19.78
N THR A 102 13.57 1.37 20.78
CA THR A 102 12.56 1.24 21.84
C THR A 102 12.61 2.36 22.88
N ASP A 103 13.64 3.21 22.85
CA ASP A 103 13.76 4.34 23.75
C ASP A 103 14.15 5.63 23.02
N PRO A 104 13.17 6.51 22.72
CA PRO A 104 13.41 7.78 22.05
C PRO A 104 14.27 8.76 22.89
N LEU A 105 14.63 8.44 24.14
CA LEU A 105 15.55 9.24 24.94
C LEU A 105 16.84 8.49 25.32
N ASN A 106 17.03 7.23 24.89
CA ASN A 106 18.29 6.54 25.10
C ASN A 106 19.32 7.00 24.06
N THR A 107 19.98 8.11 24.37
CA THR A 107 21.06 8.71 23.57
C THR A 107 22.32 7.83 23.46
N LYS A 108 22.31 6.60 23.98
CA LYS A 108 23.45 5.65 23.99
C LYS A 108 23.41 4.58 22.89
N THR A 109 22.64 4.75 21.83
CA THR A 109 22.73 3.87 20.67
C THR A 109 23.98 4.22 19.83
N PRO A 110 24.82 3.25 19.42
CA PRO A 110 26.17 3.54 18.91
C PRO A 110 26.25 4.01 17.45
N ASN A 111 25.12 4.12 16.73
CA ASN A 111 25.12 4.22 15.27
C ASN A 111 24.70 5.59 14.72
N THR A 112 24.85 6.67 15.49
CA THR A 112 24.76 8.01 14.89
C THR A 112 26.18 8.42 14.44
N PRO A 113 26.45 8.61 13.13
CA PRO A 113 27.70 9.24 12.72
C PRO A 113 27.75 10.60 13.39
N GLN A 114 28.75 10.83 14.24
CA GLN A 114 29.01 12.16 14.77
C GLN A 114 29.42 13.06 13.60
N ALA A 115 28.44 13.70 12.95
CA ALA A 115 28.70 14.82 12.08
C ALA A 115 29.45 15.86 12.92
N GLY A 116 30.67 16.21 12.49
CA GLY A 116 31.60 17.04 13.25
C GLY A 116 31.01 18.40 13.65
N VAL A 117 30.37 18.46 14.82
CA VAL A 117 29.91 19.72 15.41
C VAL A 117 31.13 20.45 15.96
N ARG A 118 31.41 21.61 15.36
CA ARG A 118 32.45 22.57 15.76
C ARG A 118 32.44 22.75 17.29
N LYS A 119 33.62 22.54 17.92
CA LYS A 119 33.91 22.57 19.37
C LYS A 119 33.29 23.75 20.16
N GLY A 120 32.87 24.83 19.50
CA GLY A 120 32.21 25.99 20.12
C GLY A 120 30.75 25.79 20.55
N LEU A 121 29.97 24.89 19.93
CA LEU A 121 28.56 24.65 20.31
C LEU A 121 28.41 23.70 21.50
N GLN A 122 29.31 22.71 21.63
CA GLN A 122 29.30 21.76 22.75
C GLN A 122 29.48 22.44 24.11
N ASN A 123 30.23 23.54 24.18
CA ASN A 123 30.41 24.31 25.42
C ASN A 123 29.19 25.16 25.82
N ILE A 124 28.30 25.47 24.87
CA ILE A 124 27.05 26.19 25.13
C ILE A 124 25.98 25.20 25.60
N ILE A 125 25.93 24.01 24.99
CA ILE A 125 24.99 22.92 25.34
C ILE A 125 25.29 22.35 26.74
N LYS A 126 26.57 22.26 27.14
CA LYS A 126 26.97 21.84 28.50
C LYS A 126 26.47 22.77 29.62
N LYS A 127 25.99 23.97 29.29
CA LYS A 127 25.45 24.94 30.26
C LYS A 127 23.91 24.94 30.32
N CYS A 128 23.22 24.14 29.51
CA CYS A 128 21.77 23.97 29.67
C CYS A 128 21.50 23.18 30.96
N PRO A 129 20.77 23.75 31.93
CA PRO A 129 20.29 22.97 33.05
C PRO A 129 19.29 21.96 32.50
N VAL A 130 19.63 20.67 32.60
CA VAL A 130 18.64 19.60 32.46
C VAL A 130 17.76 19.71 33.70
N SER A 131 16.69 20.49 33.61
CA SER A 131 15.78 20.71 34.73
C SER A 131 14.98 19.44 35.01
N ASP A 132 15.23 18.91 36.20
CA ASP A 132 14.34 18.20 37.11
C ASP A 132 13.71 16.86 36.70
N THR A 133 14.32 15.86 37.33
CA THR A 133 13.83 14.53 37.67
C THR A 133 12.50 14.54 38.44
N SER A 134 11.36 14.49 37.73
CA SER A 134 10.09 14.04 38.32
C SER A 134 9.07 13.51 37.29
N ILE A 135 9.51 12.75 36.27
CA ILE A 135 8.63 12.36 35.14
C ILE A 135 8.66 10.85 34.80
N PRO A 136 8.19 9.91 35.64
CA PRO A 136 8.03 8.52 35.17
C PRO A 136 6.65 8.26 34.53
N VAL A 137 5.56 8.70 35.16
CA VAL A 137 4.20 8.25 34.78
C VAL A 137 3.57 9.09 33.65
N GLN A 138 3.63 10.42 33.74
CA GLN A 138 3.14 11.30 32.66
C GLN A 138 3.94 11.12 31.35
N TRP A 139 5.21 10.71 31.45
CA TRP A 139 6.06 10.49 30.28
C TRP A 139 5.65 9.26 29.48
N ALA A 140 5.26 8.16 30.13
CA ALA A 140 4.85 6.95 29.42
C ALA A 140 3.61 7.20 28.55
N GLU A 141 2.65 7.97 29.06
CA GLU A 141 1.46 8.36 28.32
C GLU A 141 1.76 9.34 27.18
N GLU A 142 2.58 10.38 27.43
CA GLU A 142 3.00 11.33 26.39
C GLU A 142 3.81 10.62 25.29
N LYS A 143 4.67 9.67 25.65
CA LYS A 143 5.46 8.85 24.71
C LYS A 143 4.55 8.05 23.78
N ASN A 144 3.56 7.34 24.31
CA ASN A 144 2.65 6.54 23.48
C ASN A 144 1.83 7.43 22.53
N LYS A 145 1.39 8.60 23.00
CA LYS A 145 0.70 9.59 22.15
C LYS A 145 1.61 10.12 21.03
N PHE A 146 2.86 10.41 21.34
CA PHE A 146 3.86 10.83 20.34
C PHE A 146 4.10 9.74 19.29
N LEU A 147 4.36 8.49 19.70
CA LEU A 147 4.59 7.36 18.80
C LEU A 147 3.38 7.13 17.86
N THR A 148 2.17 7.25 18.41
CA THR A 148 0.92 7.12 17.63
C THR A 148 0.73 8.28 16.63
N ALA A 149 1.15 9.50 16.98
CA ALA A 149 1.01 10.67 16.12
C ALA A 149 2.08 10.76 15.02
N LEU A 150 3.26 10.17 15.24
CA LEU A 150 4.43 10.34 14.37
C LEU A 150 4.21 9.90 12.91
N PRO A 151 3.53 8.78 12.60
CA PRO A 151 3.24 8.41 11.21
C PRO A 151 2.40 9.47 10.49
N ALA A 152 1.41 10.06 11.18
CA ALA A 152 0.56 11.10 10.62
C ALA A 152 1.31 12.42 10.42
N ILE A 153 2.20 12.79 11.35
CA ILE A 153 3.10 13.95 11.21
C ILE A 153 4.00 13.76 9.98
N LEU A 154 4.62 12.59 9.85
CA LEU A 154 5.51 12.29 8.75
C LEU A 154 4.75 12.28 7.41
N LYS A 155 3.51 11.77 7.39
CA LYS A 155 2.62 11.85 6.23
C LYS A 155 2.39 13.29 5.76
N VAL A 156 2.06 14.20 6.67
CA VAL A 156 1.88 15.63 6.35
C VAL A 156 3.20 16.23 5.82
N ALA A 157 4.32 15.92 6.47
CA ALA A 157 5.61 16.47 6.06
C ALA A 157 6.04 15.98 4.67
N LEU A 158 5.97 14.67 4.42
CA LEU A 158 6.40 14.04 3.17
C LEU A 158 5.46 14.39 2.01
N SER A 159 4.14 14.45 2.23
CA SER A 159 3.21 14.84 1.16
C SER A 159 3.48 16.25 0.65
N SER A 160 3.64 17.22 1.55
CA SER A 160 3.99 18.59 1.17
C SER A 160 5.38 18.69 0.52
N LEU A 161 6.36 17.94 1.03
CA LEU A 161 7.72 17.95 0.49
C LEU A 161 7.80 17.38 -0.93
N CYS A 162 7.12 16.26 -1.19
CA CYS A 162 7.11 15.58 -2.50
C CYS A 162 6.30 16.32 -3.56
N ALA A 163 5.22 17.00 -3.16
CA ALA A 163 4.33 17.69 -4.09
C ALA A 163 4.98 18.91 -4.75
N GLU A 164 5.81 19.65 -4.00
CA GLU A 164 6.16 21.01 -4.38
C GLU A 164 7.65 21.24 -4.62
N PHE A 165 8.55 20.59 -3.88
CA PHE A 165 9.93 21.09 -3.76
C PHE A 165 11.03 20.12 -4.16
N ILE A 166 10.85 18.81 -4.09
CA ILE A 166 12.00 17.91 -3.99
C ILE A 166 12.45 17.28 -5.33
N ASP A 167 13.76 17.12 -5.52
CA ASP A 167 14.38 16.44 -6.66
C ASP A 167 14.10 14.92 -6.64
N VAL A 168 14.01 14.30 -7.82
CA VAL A 168 13.72 12.87 -7.98
C VAL A 168 14.70 11.98 -7.20
N ASN A 169 15.99 12.34 -7.14
CA ASN A 169 16.99 11.54 -6.43
C ASN A 169 16.76 11.54 -4.91
N GLU A 170 16.22 12.61 -4.37
CA GLU A 170 15.89 12.69 -2.95
C GLU A 170 14.63 11.88 -2.62
N ILE A 171 13.66 11.86 -3.54
CA ILE A 171 12.49 10.98 -3.42
C ILE A 171 12.95 9.53 -3.44
N ARG A 172 13.85 9.17 -4.36
CA ARG A 172 14.46 7.85 -4.43
C ARG A 172 15.12 7.45 -3.11
N TYR A 173 15.86 8.37 -2.49
CA TYR A 173 16.43 8.16 -1.16
C TYR A 173 15.35 7.88 -0.09
N ILE A 174 14.24 8.62 -0.10
CA ILE A 174 13.15 8.38 0.86
C ILE A 174 12.49 7.01 0.62
N ILE A 175 12.26 6.62 -0.64
CA ILE A 175 11.72 5.30 -1.00
C ILE A 175 12.69 4.18 -0.58
N SER A 176 14.00 4.37 -0.75
CA SER A 176 14.99 3.40 -0.33
C SER A 176 14.98 3.21 1.18
N LEU A 177 14.87 4.30 1.96
CA LEU A 177 14.71 4.20 3.42
C LEU A 177 13.47 3.39 3.79
N VAL A 178 12.32 3.68 3.18
CA VAL A 178 11.07 2.92 3.43
C VAL A 178 11.24 1.44 3.11
N THR A 179 11.88 1.13 1.97
CA THR A 179 12.16 -0.24 1.51
C THR A 179 13.04 -1.00 2.50
N GLU A 180 14.12 -0.38 2.99
CA GLU A 180 15.00 -0.95 4.02
C GLU A 180 14.24 -1.33 5.30
N ARG A 181 13.24 -0.53 5.70
CA ARG A 181 12.46 -0.81 6.91
C ARG A 181 11.52 -2.00 6.68
N PHE A 182 10.91 -2.13 5.50
CA PHE A 182 10.17 -3.34 5.16
C PHE A 182 11.07 -4.57 5.16
N GLU A 183 12.29 -4.49 4.60
CA GLU A 183 13.27 -5.58 4.68
C GLU A 183 13.60 -5.96 6.13
N PHE A 184 13.78 -4.96 6.99
CA PHE A 184 14.04 -5.21 8.41
C PHE A 184 12.85 -5.88 9.11
N MET A 185 11.62 -5.52 8.75
CA MET A 185 10.40 -6.14 9.30
C MET A 185 10.27 -7.63 9.00
N LYS A 186 10.96 -8.17 7.97
CA LYS A 186 11.06 -9.62 7.77
C LYS A 186 11.68 -10.34 8.97
N LYS A 187 12.57 -9.66 9.72
CA LYS A 187 13.26 -10.21 10.90
C LYS A 187 12.52 -9.89 12.21
N LYS A 188 11.88 -8.72 12.29
CA LYS A 188 11.18 -8.23 13.48
C LYS A 188 9.84 -7.61 13.08
N PHE A 189 8.84 -8.48 12.92
CA PHE A 189 7.54 -8.06 12.45
C PHE A 189 6.68 -7.46 13.59
N LYS A 190 6.04 -6.32 13.30
CA LYS A 190 5.01 -5.69 14.12
C LYS A 190 3.91 -5.16 13.19
N ALA A 191 2.70 -5.70 13.31
CA ALA A 191 1.60 -5.38 12.39
C ALA A 191 1.27 -3.87 12.32
N VAL A 192 1.16 -3.21 13.49
CA VAL A 192 0.87 -1.76 13.54
C VAL A 192 1.97 -0.94 12.85
N CYS A 193 3.24 -1.28 13.07
CA CYS A 193 4.37 -0.61 12.43
C CYS A 193 4.35 -0.83 10.91
N PHE A 194 4.03 -2.05 10.47
CA PHE A 194 3.91 -2.37 9.05
C PHE A 194 2.83 -1.53 8.38
N GLU A 195 1.63 -1.47 8.96
CA GLU A 195 0.53 -0.66 8.43
C GLU A 195 0.89 0.83 8.37
N ASN A 196 1.59 1.35 9.38
CA ASN A 196 2.09 2.73 9.35
C ASN A 196 3.07 2.96 8.18
N MET A 197 3.96 2.00 7.90
CA MET A 197 4.88 2.09 6.77
C MET A 197 4.17 1.98 5.42
N VAL A 198 3.12 1.16 5.32
CA VAL A 198 2.25 1.08 4.13
C VAL A 198 1.57 2.43 3.88
N LEU A 199 1.06 3.09 4.92
CA LEU A 199 0.48 4.43 4.82
C LEU A 199 1.49 5.48 4.35
N ILE A 200 2.73 5.40 4.81
CA ILE A 200 3.82 6.28 4.36
C ILE A 200 4.15 6.02 2.89
N LEU A 201 4.28 4.75 2.48
CA LEU A 201 4.54 4.39 1.08
C LEU A 201 3.41 4.88 0.15
N ALA A 202 2.15 4.67 0.54
CA ALA A 202 1.00 5.16 -0.20
C ALA A 202 1.00 6.68 -0.32
N CYS A 203 1.29 7.38 0.77
CA CYS A 203 1.43 8.83 0.79
C CYS A 203 2.50 9.32 -0.19
N LEU A 204 3.68 8.68 -0.20
CA LEU A 204 4.75 9.04 -1.12
C LEU A 204 4.29 8.85 -2.56
N LYS A 205 3.67 7.71 -2.90
CA LYS A 205 3.15 7.44 -4.25
C LYS A 205 2.16 8.52 -4.69
N ASP A 206 1.20 8.87 -3.83
CA ASP A 206 0.11 9.79 -4.16
C ASP A 206 0.55 11.26 -4.21
N SER A 207 1.68 11.61 -3.58
CA SER A 207 2.14 13.00 -3.48
C SER A 207 3.13 13.40 -4.57
N ILE A 208 3.58 12.46 -5.41
CA ILE A 208 4.57 12.72 -6.45
C ILE A 208 3.89 13.17 -7.74
N LYS A 209 4.50 14.14 -8.43
CA LYS A 209 4.10 14.54 -9.78
C LYS A 209 4.24 13.37 -10.74
N ARG A 210 3.24 13.14 -11.59
CA ARG A 210 3.23 12.02 -12.56
C ARG A 210 4.51 11.94 -13.40
N ASP A 211 5.08 13.08 -13.79
CA ASP A 211 6.32 13.11 -14.58
C ASP A 211 7.51 12.46 -13.85
N ASN A 212 7.59 12.64 -12.54
CA ASN A 212 8.64 12.05 -11.70
C ASN A 212 8.39 10.57 -11.40
N LEU A 213 7.12 10.11 -11.47
CA LEU A 213 6.77 8.72 -11.18
C LEU A 213 7.42 7.77 -12.19
N ALA A 214 7.54 8.18 -13.46
CA ALA A 214 8.19 7.40 -14.51
C ALA A 214 9.68 7.11 -14.25
N ASP A 215 10.37 8.00 -13.53
CA ASP A 215 11.78 7.83 -13.14
C ASP A 215 11.96 7.04 -11.84
N LEU A 216 10.85 6.72 -11.15
CA LEU A 216 10.80 6.05 -9.85
C LEU A 216 10.04 4.72 -9.91
N GLU A 217 9.63 4.26 -11.11
CA GLU A 217 8.84 3.04 -11.28
C GLU A 217 9.53 1.82 -10.66
N ASP A 218 10.83 1.64 -10.92
CA ASP A 218 11.60 0.51 -10.40
C ASP A 218 11.80 0.61 -8.87
N ASP A 219 12.01 1.82 -8.35
CA ASP A 219 12.17 2.07 -6.91
C ASP A 219 10.88 1.73 -6.14
N TYR A 220 9.73 2.16 -6.65
CA TYR A 220 8.43 1.76 -6.11
C TYR A 220 8.16 0.28 -6.29
N GLY A 221 8.47 -0.27 -7.46
CA GLY A 221 8.33 -1.69 -7.76
C GLY A 221 9.08 -2.56 -6.76
N GLN A 222 10.32 -2.19 -6.43
CA GLN A 222 11.12 -2.82 -5.40
C GLN A 222 10.46 -2.66 -4.01
N ALA A 223 10.05 -1.45 -3.64
CA ALA A 223 9.41 -1.18 -2.35
C ALA A 223 8.15 -2.04 -2.14
N PHE A 224 7.26 -2.10 -3.14
CA PHE A 224 6.07 -2.94 -3.12
C PHE A 224 6.42 -4.42 -3.09
N GLY A 225 7.37 -4.88 -3.92
CA GLY A 225 7.79 -6.28 -3.95
C GLY A 225 8.29 -6.76 -2.58
N VAL A 226 9.11 -5.94 -1.92
CA VAL A 226 9.56 -6.21 -0.54
C VAL A 226 8.38 -6.21 0.41
N ALA A 227 7.57 -5.15 0.44
CA ALA A 227 6.46 -5.02 1.39
C ALA A 227 5.46 -6.18 1.27
N LEU A 228 5.07 -6.57 0.05
CA LEU A 228 4.13 -7.65 -0.22
C LEU A 228 4.66 -9.02 0.23
N SER A 229 5.98 -9.20 0.29
CA SER A 229 6.62 -10.43 0.79
C SER A 229 6.70 -10.52 2.31
N VAL A 230 6.52 -9.40 3.03
CA VAL A 230 6.66 -9.33 4.49
C VAL A 230 5.38 -9.78 5.18
N HIS A 231 4.24 -9.21 4.80
CA HIS A 231 2.96 -9.43 5.47
C HIS A 231 1.79 -9.21 4.53
N SER A 232 0.70 -9.96 4.76
CA SER A 232 -0.54 -9.76 4.02
C SER A 232 -1.31 -8.55 4.56
N SER A 233 -1.42 -7.52 3.72
CA SER A 233 -2.14 -6.28 4.04
C SER A 233 -3.03 -5.89 2.89
N LEU A 234 -4.33 -5.74 3.17
CA LEU A 234 -5.32 -5.30 2.18
C LEU A 234 -5.09 -3.84 1.74
N PRO A 235 -4.76 -2.89 2.65
CA PRO A 235 -4.32 -1.56 2.25
C PRO A 235 -3.13 -1.58 1.30
N LEU A 236 -2.14 -2.46 1.54
CA LEU A 236 -0.98 -2.60 0.67
C LEU A 236 -1.36 -3.15 -0.71
N LEU A 237 -2.22 -4.18 -0.79
CA LEU A 237 -2.71 -4.71 -2.06
C LEU A 237 -3.47 -3.66 -2.86
N THR A 238 -4.31 -2.87 -2.20
CA THR A 238 -5.07 -1.77 -2.83
C THR A 238 -4.12 -0.69 -3.35
N CYS A 239 -3.11 -0.33 -2.55
CA CYS A 239 -2.10 0.64 -2.98
C CYS A 239 -1.28 0.11 -4.18
N PHE A 240 -0.94 -1.18 -4.16
CA PHE A 240 -0.22 -1.83 -5.25
C PHE A 240 -1.07 -1.96 -6.53
N SER A 241 -2.36 -2.30 -6.42
CA SER A 241 -3.26 -2.37 -7.58
C SER A 241 -3.41 -1.00 -8.25
N HIS A 242 -3.52 0.07 -7.47
CA HIS A 242 -3.48 1.44 -7.99
C HIS A 242 -2.14 1.78 -8.64
N PHE A 243 -1.02 1.38 -8.02
CA PHE A 243 0.30 1.58 -8.61
C PHE A 243 0.43 0.90 -9.97
N VAL A 244 0.08 -0.38 -10.10
CA VAL A 244 0.27 -1.12 -11.37
C VAL A 244 -0.63 -0.67 -12.52
N ARG A 245 -1.71 0.07 -12.22
CA ARG A 245 -2.57 0.69 -13.22
C ARG A 245 -1.94 1.94 -13.85
N GLU A 246 -0.87 2.49 -13.28
CA GLU A 246 -0.15 3.62 -13.87
C GLU A 246 0.58 3.21 -15.17
N PRO A 247 0.71 4.13 -16.15
CA PRO A 247 1.32 3.83 -17.43
C PRO A 247 2.85 3.72 -17.33
N PHE A 248 3.34 2.53 -16.98
CA PHE A 248 4.77 2.29 -16.83
C PHE A 248 5.52 2.12 -18.14
N ARG A 249 6.76 2.63 -18.16
CA ARG A 249 7.69 2.48 -19.29
C ARG A 249 8.71 1.36 -19.07
N ARG A 250 9.10 1.09 -17.83
CA ARG A 250 10.21 0.19 -17.48
C ARG A 250 9.79 -0.93 -16.54
N TYR A 251 8.99 -0.62 -15.54
CA TYR A 251 8.66 -1.60 -14.51
C TYR A 251 7.74 -2.71 -15.03
N ASN A 252 8.15 -3.97 -14.82
CA ASN A 252 7.34 -5.14 -15.11
C ASN A 252 6.80 -5.78 -13.81
N PRO A 253 5.50 -5.62 -13.51
CA PRO A 253 4.90 -6.17 -12.28
C PRO A 253 4.62 -7.67 -12.34
N PHE A 254 4.89 -8.38 -13.45
CA PHE A 254 4.54 -9.80 -13.63
C PHE A 254 4.98 -10.67 -12.45
N THR A 255 6.25 -10.57 -12.04
CA THR A 255 6.80 -11.38 -10.95
C THR A 255 6.15 -11.04 -9.61
N THR A 256 5.90 -9.76 -9.34
CA THR A 256 5.27 -9.30 -8.10
C THR A 256 3.80 -9.76 -8.03
N VAL A 257 3.06 -9.65 -9.13
CA VAL A 257 1.69 -10.18 -9.25
C VAL A 257 1.69 -11.69 -9.04
N ARG A 258 2.58 -12.43 -9.70
CA ARG A 258 2.72 -13.88 -9.50
C ARG A 258 2.96 -14.22 -8.03
N ASN A 259 3.87 -13.50 -7.38
CA ASN A 259 4.18 -13.73 -5.97
C ASN A 259 2.95 -13.49 -5.08
N VAL A 260 2.15 -12.46 -5.33
CA VAL A 260 0.89 -12.24 -4.58
C VAL A 260 -0.10 -13.40 -4.80
N LEU A 261 -0.28 -13.82 -6.05
CA LEU A 261 -1.25 -14.86 -6.40
C LEU A 261 -0.87 -16.25 -5.90
N LEU A 262 0.43 -16.57 -5.84
CA LEU A 262 0.90 -17.88 -5.41
C LEU A 262 1.33 -17.92 -3.94
N SER A 263 1.35 -16.78 -3.26
CA SER A 263 1.73 -16.72 -1.85
C SER A 263 0.63 -17.29 -0.94
N SER A 264 1.06 -18.12 0.00
CA SER A 264 0.23 -18.58 1.13
C SER A 264 0.03 -17.52 2.21
N THR A 265 0.76 -16.40 2.18
CA THR A 265 0.58 -15.31 3.15
C THR A 265 -0.76 -14.59 2.96
N TYR A 266 -1.32 -14.62 1.75
CA TYR A 266 -2.62 -14.04 1.43
C TYR A 266 -3.70 -15.12 1.38
N SER A 267 -4.78 -14.87 2.13
CA SER A 267 -5.98 -15.70 2.02
C SER A 267 -6.46 -15.77 0.57
N VAL A 268 -7.09 -16.89 0.20
CA VAL A 268 -7.69 -17.06 -1.13
C VAL A 268 -8.61 -15.90 -1.50
N GLY A 269 -9.35 -15.36 -0.52
CA GLY A 269 -10.27 -14.25 -0.73
C GLY A 269 -9.55 -12.94 -1.09
N HIS A 270 -8.44 -12.65 -0.42
CA HIS A 270 -7.61 -11.48 -0.76
C HIS A 270 -7.02 -11.62 -2.16
N ARG A 271 -6.56 -12.82 -2.54
CA ARG A 271 -6.02 -13.09 -3.88
C ARG A 271 -7.10 -12.97 -4.97
N MET A 272 -8.30 -13.50 -4.73
CA MET A 272 -9.46 -13.35 -5.63
C MET A 272 -9.84 -11.88 -5.81
N ASN A 273 -10.00 -11.13 -4.71
CA ASN A 273 -10.31 -9.70 -4.79
C ASN A 273 -9.22 -8.93 -5.53
N PHE A 274 -7.95 -9.24 -5.30
CA PHE A 274 -6.84 -8.63 -6.05
C PHE A 274 -6.89 -8.91 -7.55
N ILE A 275 -7.29 -10.12 -7.97
CA ILE A 275 -7.51 -10.43 -9.40
C ILE A 275 -8.68 -9.60 -9.95
N LEU A 276 -9.80 -9.52 -9.23
CA LEU A 276 -10.96 -8.71 -9.64
C LEU A 276 -10.59 -7.22 -9.74
N ASP A 277 -9.81 -6.71 -8.78
CA ASP A 277 -9.27 -5.35 -8.76
C ASP A 277 -8.28 -5.07 -9.91
N LEU A 278 -7.84 -6.10 -10.65
CA LEU A 278 -7.00 -5.93 -11.84
C LEU A 278 -7.74 -6.30 -13.13
N SER A 279 -8.97 -6.78 -13.06
CA SER A 279 -9.68 -7.35 -14.22
C SER A 279 -9.83 -6.38 -15.40
N ASP A 280 -10.04 -5.10 -15.14
CA ASP A 280 -10.15 -4.03 -16.14
C ASP A 280 -8.79 -3.43 -16.55
N TRP A 281 -7.69 -3.90 -15.98
CA TRP A 281 -6.35 -3.39 -16.31
C TRP A 281 -5.93 -3.82 -17.72
N THR A 282 -5.45 -2.86 -18.51
CA THR A 282 -5.06 -3.07 -19.92
C THR A 282 -3.93 -4.10 -20.11
N LEU A 283 -3.18 -4.41 -19.06
CA LEU A 283 -2.11 -5.41 -19.09
C LEU A 283 -2.46 -6.70 -18.34
N PHE A 284 -3.74 -6.93 -18.04
CA PHE A 284 -4.23 -8.12 -17.33
C PHE A 284 -3.81 -9.41 -18.03
N ASP A 285 -4.00 -9.52 -19.35
CA ASP A 285 -3.69 -10.76 -20.10
C ASP A 285 -2.19 -11.09 -20.11
N ARG A 286 -1.36 -10.06 -20.01
CA ARG A 286 0.10 -10.21 -19.95
C ARG A 286 0.59 -10.54 -18.55
N ASN A 287 0.05 -9.87 -17.53
CA ASN A 287 0.64 -9.85 -16.19
C ASN A 287 -0.12 -10.68 -15.15
N VAL A 288 -1.42 -10.88 -15.33
CA VAL A 288 -2.29 -11.58 -14.36
C VAL A 288 -2.74 -12.93 -14.91
N LEU A 289 -3.28 -12.96 -16.13
CA LEU A 289 -3.85 -14.16 -16.74
C LEU A 289 -2.89 -15.37 -16.77
N PRO A 290 -1.60 -15.23 -17.09
CA PRO A 290 -0.70 -16.39 -17.13
C PRO A 290 -0.51 -17.04 -15.75
N ASN A 291 -0.71 -16.27 -14.67
CA ASN A 291 -0.60 -16.73 -13.29
C ASN A 291 -1.93 -17.28 -12.75
N LEU A 292 -3.04 -17.04 -13.45
CA LEU A 292 -4.37 -17.49 -13.03
C LEU A 292 -4.47 -19.02 -13.05
N GLY A 293 -3.88 -19.69 -14.05
CA GLY A 293 -3.85 -21.16 -14.14
C GLY A 293 -3.17 -21.79 -12.91
N ASP A 294 -1.99 -21.30 -12.55
CA ASP A 294 -1.25 -21.75 -11.36
C ASP A 294 -2.06 -21.51 -10.07
N PHE A 295 -2.68 -20.33 -9.94
CA PHE A 295 -3.54 -20.00 -8.79
C PHE A 295 -4.75 -20.93 -8.69
N LEU A 296 -5.47 -21.17 -9.79
CA LEU A 296 -6.62 -22.06 -9.84
C LEU A 296 -6.22 -23.51 -9.54
N GLY A 297 -5.06 -23.95 -10.06
CA GLY A 297 -4.50 -25.25 -9.75
C GLY A 297 -4.27 -25.45 -8.25
N GLN A 298 -3.72 -24.45 -7.56
CA GLN A 298 -3.55 -24.48 -6.09
C GLN A 298 -4.89 -24.64 -5.36
N LEU A 299 -5.97 -24.02 -5.83
CA LEU A 299 -7.29 -24.14 -5.19
C LEU A 299 -7.89 -25.54 -5.32
N THR A 300 -7.47 -26.31 -6.32
CA THR A 300 -7.97 -27.65 -6.59
C THR A 300 -7.08 -28.77 -6.03
N ASP A 301 -5.95 -28.43 -5.41
CA ASP A 301 -5.01 -29.43 -4.88
C ASP A 301 -5.56 -30.11 -3.62
N PRO A 302 -5.88 -31.42 -3.66
CA PRO A 302 -6.43 -32.16 -2.52
C PRO A 302 -5.43 -32.31 -1.36
N GLY A 303 -4.15 -31.95 -1.55
CA GLY A 303 -3.11 -32.01 -0.53
C GLY A 303 -3.03 -30.80 0.42
N LEU A 304 -3.86 -29.77 0.23
CA LEU A 304 -3.92 -28.61 1.14
C LEU A 304 -4.55 -28.97 2.49
N THR A 305 -3.74 -29.56 3.38
CA THR A 305 -4.07 -29.74 4.79
C THR A 305 -4.02 -28.39 5.51
N CYS A 306 -5.12 -27.65 5.55
CA CYS A 306 -5.36 -26.64 6.59
C CYS A 306 -6.80 -26.16 6.57
N GLU A 307 -7.26 -25.74 7.75
CA GLU A 307 -8.61 -25.34 8.15
C GLU A 307 -9.31 -24.30 7.25
N GLU A 308 -8.64 -23.75 6.23
CA GLU A 308 -9.22 -22.86 5.22
C GLU A 308 -10.03 -23.59 4.12
N ALA A 309 -9.75 -24.88 3.85
CA ALA A 309 -10.52 -25.68 2.89
C ALA A 309 -11.90 -26.09 3.44
N ALA A 310 -12.05 -26.11 4.76
CA ALA A 310 -13.26 -26.60 5.45
C ALA A 310 -14.43 -25.60 5.43
N CYS A 311 -14.20 -24.32 5.10
CA CYS A 311 -15.20 -23.26 5.27
C CYS A 311 -15.30 -22.30 4.06
N ARG A 312 -15.12 -22.79 2.83
CA ARG A 312 -15.55 -22.02 1.65
C ARG A 312 -16.44 -22.85 0.73
N PRO A 313 -17.73 -22.49 0.60
CA PRO A 313 -18.60 -23.15 -0.35
C PRO A 313 -18.07 -22.86 -1.76
N LEU A 314 -18.06 -23.88 -2.61
CA LEU A 314 -17.93 -23.80 -4.07
C LEU A 314 -18.56 -22.53 -4.67
N CYS A 315 -19.67 -22.06 -4.08
CA CYS A 315 -20.35 -20.81 -4.41
C CYS A 315 -19.45 -19.57 -4.44
N GLY A 316 -18.51 -19.39 -3.50
CA GLY A 316 -17.63 -18.22 -3.48
C GLY A 316 -16.59 -18.23 -4.62
N PHE A 317 -16.14 -19.42 -5.01
CA PHE A 317 -15.27 -19.61 -6.17
C PHE A 317 -16.02 -19.34 -7.47
N PHE A 318 -17.26 -19.82 -7.58
CA PHE A 318 -18.10 -19.57 -8.76
C PHE A 318 -18.52 -18.10 -8.89
N ASP A 319 -18.88 -17.44 -7.78
CA ASP A 319 -19.13 -16.00 -7.77
C ASP A 319 -17.90 -15.22 -8.24
N PHE A 320 -16.69 -15.60 -7.80
CA PHE A 320 -15.45 -15.01 -8.29
C PHE A 320 -15.25 -15.20 -9.79
N LEU A 321 -15.37 -16.43 -10.31
CA LEU A 321 -15.20 -16.69 -11.75
C LEU A 321 -16.25 -15.97 -12.60
N LEU A 322 -17.50 -15.90 -12.12
CA LEU A 322 -18.58 -15.16 -12.78
C LEU A 322 -18.27 -13.67 -12.83
N ARG A 323 -17.90 -13.06 -11.70
CA ARG A 323 -17.51 -11.64 -11.64
C ARG A 323 -16.32 -11.33 -12.53
N LEU A 324 -15.32 -12.20 -12.54
CA LEU A 324 -14.15 -12.04 -13.41
C LEU A 324 -14.54 -12.11 -14.89
N SER A 325 -15.41 -13.06 -15.25
CA SER A 325 -15.90 -13.20 -16.63
C SER A 325 -16.71 -11.96 -17.07
N VAL A 326 -17.59 -11.44 -16.20
CA VAL A 326 -18.37 -10.23 -16.46
C VAL A 326 -17.49 -8.98 -16.53
N ALA A 327 -16.44 -8.88 -15.72
CA ALA A 327 -15.55 -7.73 -15.76
C ALA A 327 -14.67 -7.69 -17.03
N ARG A 328 -14.36 -8.88 -17.60
CA ARG A 328 -13.52 -9.02 -18.79
C ARG A 328 -14.29 -8.94 -20.11
N LEU A 329 -15.57 -9.31 -20.13
CA LEU A 329 -16.44 -9.08 -21.29
C LEU A 329 -17.48 -8.02 -20.98
N PRO A 330 -17.53 -6.89 -21.71
CA PRO A 330 -18.73 -6.08 -21.69
C PRO A 330 -19.92 -6.97 -22.13
N PRO A 331 -21.09 -6.90 -21.47
CA PRO A 331 -22.25 -7.66 -21.92
C PRO A 331 -22.52 -7.31 -23.39
N PRO A 332 -22.91 -8.28 -24.22
CA PRO A 332 -23.34 -7.98 -25.59
C PRO A 332 -24.41 -6.89 -25.57
N VAL A 333 -24.41 -6.03 -26.60
CA VAL A 333 -25.31 -4.87 -26.73
C VAL A 333 -26.78 -5.26 -26.62
N GLU A 334 -27.10 -6.54 -26.83
CA GLU A 334 -28.38 -7.15 -26.47
C GLU A 334 -28.15 -8.31 -25.49
N PRO A 335 -28.71 -8.27 -24.26
CA PRO A 335 -28.65 -9.43 -23.39
C PRO A 335 -29.57 -10.50 -23.97
N HIS A 336 -29.00 -11.51 -24.62
CA HIS A 336 -29.75 -12.71 -25.01
C HIS A 336 -29.98 -13.66 -23.82
N GLY A 337 -30.03 -13.13 -22.59
CA GLY A 337 -30.42 -13.92 -21.43
C GLY A 337 -30.61 -13.13 -20.14
N LEU A 338 -31.51 -13.65 -19.30
CA LEU A 338 -31.79 -13.17 -17.96
C LEU A 338 -31.02 -14.04 -16.96
N LEU A 339 -30.15 -13.43 -16.17
CA LEU A 339 -29.43 -14.09 -15.07
C LEU A 339 -30.16 -13.74 -13.76
N THR A 340 -30.76 -14.73 -13.11
CA THR A 340 -31.45 -14.55 -11.83
C THR A 340 -30.87 -15.50 -10.79
N VAL A 341 -30.49 -14.94 -9.64
CA VAL A 341 -30.16 -15.70 -8.43
C VAL A 341 -31.41 -15.72 -7.56
N ASP A 342 -31.94 -16.90 -7.25
CA ASP A 342 -33.13 -17.01 -6.40
C ASP A 342 -32.78 -16.81 -4.90
N ARG A 343 -33.81 -16.83 -4.05
CA ARG A 343 -33.67 -16.67 -2.59
C ARG A 343 -33.03 -17.89 -1.89
N GLU A 344 -32.81 -18.99 -2.60
CA GLU A 344 -32.20 -20.24 -2.13
C GLU A 344 -30.73 -20.38 -2.59
N ASN A 345 -30.13 -19.31 -3.14
CA ASN A 345 -28.78 -19.30 -3.75
C ASN A 345 -28.64 -20.20 -4.99
N SER A 346 -29.73 -20.51 -5.69
CA SER A 346 -29.64 -21.22 -6.97
C SER A 346 -29.41 -20.22 -8.12
N LEU A 347 -28.44 -20.51 -8.99
CA LEU A 347 -28.09 -19.68 -10.16
C LEU A 347 -28.92 -20.16 -11.36
N CYS A 348 -29.92 -19.39 -11.78
CA CYS A 348 -30.68 -19.65 -13.00
C CYS A 348 -30.20 -18.75 -14.15
N ILE A 349 -29.79 -19.38 -15.26
CA ILE A 349 -29.38 -18.70 -16.49
C ILE A 349 -30.44 -18.98 -17.56
N HIS A 350 -31.25 -17.98 -17.90
CA HIS A 350 -32.22 -18.07 -19.00
C HIS A 350 -31.59 -17.49 -20.26
N LEU A 351 -31.18 -18.31 -21.23
CA LEU A 351 -30.74 -17.84 -22.55
C LEU A 351 -31.95 -17.81 -23.51
N HIS A 352 -32.25 -16.66 -24.10
CA HIS A 352 -33.27 -16.52 -25.14
C HIS A 352 -32.62 -16.63 -26.52
N GLU A 353 -32.85 -17.76 -27.20
CA GLU A 353 -32.46 -17.93 -28.60
C GLU A 353 -33.59 -17.41 -29.51
N LYS A 354 -33.29 -16.46 -30.40
CA LYS A 354 -34.22 -15.99 -31.43
C LYS A 354 -33.73 -16.50 -32.78
N ARG A 355 -34.40 -17.50 -33.37
CA ARG A 355 -34.24 -17.86 -34.78
C ARG A 355 -35.60 -18.00 -35.47
N PRO A 356 -35.86 -17.27 -36.57
CA PRO A 356 -36.83 -17.70 -37.56
C PRO A 356 -36.12 -18.58 -38.62
N ASN A 357 -36.65 -19.79 -38.84
CA ASN A 357 -36.56 -20.65 -40.04
C ASN A 357 -35.27 -20.66 -40.89
N ILE A 358 -34.60 -21.81 -41.01
CA ILE A 358 -34.05 -22.39 -42.27
C ILE A 358 -33.72 -23.89 -42.07
N THR A 359 -34.11 -24.68 -43.05
CA THR A 359 -33.90 -26.12 -43.27
C THR A 359 -32.53 -26.43 -43.89
N THR A 360 -31.88 -27.50 -43.40
CA THR A 360 -30.86 -28.39 -44.02
C THR A 360 -29.65 -27.80 -44.79
N ALA A 361 -28.47 -28.11 -44.22
CA ALA A 361 -27.12 -28.28 -44.79
C ALA A 361 -26.30 -27.03 -45.22
N SER A 362 -25.35 -26.62 -44.37
CA SER A 362 -23.90 -26.54 -44.63
C SER A 362 -23.23 -25.72 -43.53
N LEU A 363 -22.09 -26.20 -43.01
CA LEU A 363 -21.23 -25.42 -42.12
C LEU A 363 -20.61 -24.27 -42.91
N HIS A 364 -20.99 -23.04 -42.58
CA HIS A 364 -20.07 -21.90 -42.64
C HIS A 364 -20.26 -21.07 -41.38
N THR A 365 -19.13 -20.82 -40.74
CA THR A 365 -18.94 -20.24 -39.40
C THR A 365 -19.35 -18.77 -39.37
N ASP A 366 -20.16 -18.42 -38.38
CA ASP A 366 -19.90 -17.34 -37.41
C ASP A 366 -20.92 -17.49 -36.26
N GLN A 367 -20.48 -18.22 -35.21
CA GLN A 367 -21.20 -18.61 -33.97
C GLN A 367 -22.62 -19.20 -34.14
N PRO A 368 -22.80 -20.52 -33.92
CA PRO A 368 -23.20 -21.02 -32.59
C PRO A 368 -22.77 -22.47 -32.29
N ILE A 369 -21.54 -22.84 -32.68
CA ILE A 369 -20.99 -24.16 -32.31
C ILE A 369 -20.81 -24.27 -30.78
N PHE A 370 -20.46 -23.15 -30.14
CA PHE A 370 -20.13 -23.08 -28.71
C PHE A 370 -21.33 -23.30 -27.79
N VAL A 371 -22.48 -22.68 -28.09
CA VAL A 371 -23.74 -22.92 -27.35
C VAL A 371 -24.28 -24.32 -27.64
N SER A 372 -24.14 -24.83 -28.87
CA SER A 372 -24.53 -26.22 -29.19
C SER A 372 -23.66 -27.26 -28.47
N TRP A 373 -22.37 -26.96 -28.24
CA TRP A 373 -21.47 -27.83 -27.47
C TRP A 373 -21.82 -27.83 -25.98
N ILE A 374 -22.14 -26.66 -25.42
CA ILE A 374 -22.57 -26.52 -24.03
C ILE A 374 -23.93 -27.20 -23.82
N LEU A 375 -24.89 -26.99 -24.72
CA LEU A 375 -26.23 -27.60 -24.65
C LEU A 375 -26.22 -29.09 -24.96
N SER A 376 -25.43 -29.57 -25.92
CA SER A 376 -25.29 -31.00 -26.21
C SER A 376 -24.56 -31.74 -25.09
N ALA A 377 -23.59 -31.11 -24.42
CA ALA A 377 -22.98 -31.67 -23.22
C ALA A 377 -23.95 -31.70 -22.03
N LEU A 378 -24.83 -30.69 -21.89
CA LEU A 378 -25.89 -30.67 -20.87
C LEU A 378 -27.01 -31.70 -21.16
N GLU A 379 -27.42 -31.88 -22.42
CA GLU A 379 -28.41 -32.87 -22.84
C GLU A 379 -27.91 -34.31 -22.67
N ASN A 380 -26.68 -34.62 -23.10
CA ASN A 380 -26.09 -35.95 -22.89
C ASN A 380 -25.94 -36.30 -21.39
N LEU A 381 -25.74 -35.29 -20.54
CA LEU A 381 -25.60 -35.46 -19.09
C LEU A 381 -26.96 -35.64 -18.38
N LEU A 382 -28.02 -35.01 -18.88
CA LEU A 382 -29.39 -35.23 -18.43
C LEU A 382 -29.93 -36.61 -18.88
N ASP A 383 -29.54 -37.06 -20.08
CA ASP A 383 -29.88 -38.40 -20.58
C ASP A 383 -29.10 -39.52 -19.86
N GLU A 384 -27.82 -39.31 -19.52
CA GLU A 384 -27.02 -40.28 -18.74
C GLU A 384 -27.42 -40.34 -17.26
N GLN A 385 -27.93 -39.26 -16.65
CA GLN A 385 -28.54 -39.33 -15.32
C GLN A 385 -29.88 -40.08 -15.29
N SER A 386 -30.61 -40.13 -16.41
CA SER A 386 -31.81 -40.95 -16.52
C SER A 386 -31.49 -42.45 -16.74
N THR A 387 -30.26 -42.74 -17.18
CA THR A 387 -29.84 -44.10 -17.59
C THR A 387 -28.49 -44.51 -17.00
N LYS A 388 -28.33 -44.49 -15.66
CA LYS A 388 -27.56 -45.48 -14.87
C LYS A 388 -27.40 -45.01 -13.44
N LEU A 389 -28.32 -45.48 -12.59
CA LEU A 389 -27.99 -45.77 -11.21
C LEU A 389 -26.92 -46.89 -11.22
N GLU A 390 -25.96 -46.78 -10.33
CA GLU A 390 -24.92 -47.78 -10.01
C GLU A 390 -23.56 -47.63 -10.71
N THR A 391 -22.64 -47.10 -9.89
CA THR A 391 -21.18 -47.30 -9.87
C THR A 391 -20.27 -46.37 -10.68
N SER A 392 -19.54 -45.56 -9.89
CA SER A 392 -18.12 -45.20 -9.98
C SER A 392 -17.73 -43.81 -10.50
N LEU A 393 -16.98 -43.13 -9.61
CA LEU A 393 -16.32 -41.82 -9.64
C LEU A 393 -17.19 -40.54 -9.60
N PRO A 394 -16.94 -39.62 -8.64
CA PRO A 394 -17.55 -38.30 -8.67
C PRO A 394 -16.92 -37.49 -9.80
N LEU A 395 -17.69 -37.22 -10.86
CA LEU A 395 -17.36 -36.21 -11.85
C LEU A 395 -17.21 -34.86 -11.14
N ASN A 396 -16.05 -34.21 -11.30
CA ASN A 396 -15.72 -32.98 -10.62
C ASN A 396 -16.37 -31.76 -11.35
N PRO A 397 -17.45 -31.15 -10.82
CA PRO A 397 -18.12 -29.99 -11.44
C PRO A 397 -17.18 -28.79 -11.68
N PHE A 398 -16.02 -28.76 -11.00
CA PHE A 398 -14.95 -27.78 -11.24
C PHE A 398 -14.46 -27.75 -12.69
N GLY A 399 -14.23 -28.92 -13.31
CA GLY A 399 -13.66 -28.99 -14.66
C GLY A 399 -14.56 -28.33 -15.71
N TRP A 400 -15.87 -28.39 -15.49
CA TRP A 400 -16.90 -27.90 -16.39
C TRP A 400 -17.07 -26.38 -16.33
N ILE A 401 -17.01 -25.78 -15.14
CA ILE A 401 -17.10 -24.32 -14.99
C ILE A 401 -15.78 -23.64 -15.34
N LEU A 402 -14.64 -24.30 -15.10
CA LEU A 402 -13.37 -23.90 -15.70
C LEU A 402 -13.47 -23.89 -17.23
N ALA A 403 -14.02 -24.94 -17.86
CA ALA A 403 -14.22 -24.97 -19.32
C ALA A 403 -15.21 -23.91 -19.83
N PHE A 404 -16.20 -23.50 -19.01
CA PHE A 404 -17.14 -22.42 -19.34
C PHE A 404 -16.51 -21.02 -19.20
N CYS A 405 -15.79 -20.74 -18.11
CA CYS A 405 -15.22 -19.42 -17.83
C CYS A 405 -13.89 -19.16 -18.56
N LEU A 406 -13.06 -20.18 -18.79
CA LEU A 406 -11.73 -20.02 -19.42
C LEU A 406 -11.77 -19.42 -20.84
N PRO A 407 -12.73 -19.76 -21.73
CA PRO A 407 -12.88 -19.10 -23.02
C PRO A 407 -13.14 -17.59 -22.86
N TYR A 408 -14.00 -17.19 -21.94
CA TYR A 408 -14.32 -15.78 -21.69
C TYR A 408 -13.14 -14.98 -21.13
N ILE A 409 -12.23 -15.64 -20.41
CA ILE A 409 -11.01 -15.00 -19.90
C ILE A 409 -9.93 -14.89 -21.01
N ARG A 410 -9.97 -15.75 -22.04
CA ARG A 410 -8.92 -15.85 -23.10
C ARG A 410 -9.25 -15.10 -24.40
N TYR A 411 -10.52 -14.74 -24.62
CA TYR A 411 -10.97 -13.98 -25.80
C TYR A 411 -11.06 -12.47 -25.50
N VAL A 412 -9.93 -11.81 -25.20
CA VAL A 412 -9.72 -10.35 -25.29
C VAL A 412 -8.32 -10.07 -25.80
#